data_AF-A0A8J4HAL1-F1
#
_entry.id   AF-A0A8J4HAL1-F1
#
_cell.length_a   1.000
_cell.length_b   1.000
_cell.length_c   1.000
_cell.angle_alpha   90.00
_cell.angle_beta   90.00
_cell.angle_gamma   90.00
#
_symmetry.space_group_name_H-M   'P 1'
#
loop_
_entity.id
_entity.type
_entity.pdbx_description
1 polymer ?
#
loop_
_entity_poly.entity_id
_entity_poly.type
_entity_poly.pdbx_seq_one_letter_code
_entity_poly.pdbx_strand_id
1 'polypeptide(L)' 'MSHLTFAPPPPAPEAEALRAEVRAFLAAELPPVSAPDRLRLGGRDPAFSRKVAARGWIGMTWPKRYGGRERSALER' A
#
# COMPACT_ATOMS: atom_id res chain seq x y z
N MET A 1 -13.47 4.38 32.44
CA MET A 1 -12.59 3.99 31.31
C MET A 1 -12.34 5.25 30.51
N SER A 2 -11.11 5.76 30.48
CA SER A 2 -10.76 6.93 29.67
C SER A 2 -10.81 6.56 28.19
N HIS A 3 -11.56 7.33 27.41
CA HIS A 3 -11.67 7.13 25.97
C HIS A 3 -10.43 7.74 25.30
N LEU A 4 -9.66 6.95 24.54
CA LEU A 4 -8.59 7.47 23.70
C LEU A 4 -9.24 8.05 22.44
N THR A 5 -9.11 9.37 22.26
CA THR A 5 -9.57 10.05 21.05
C THR A 5 -8.35 10.37 20.21
N PHE A 6 -8.27 9.77 19.02
CA PHE A 6 -7.25 10.09 18.03
C PHE A 6 -7.83 11.06 17.03
N ALA A 7 -7.24 12.25 16.93
CA ALA A 7 -7.61 13.20 15.89
C ALA A 7 -7.28 12.62 14.51
N PRO A 8 -8.10 12.88 13.48
CA PRO A 8 -7.77 12.47 12.12
C PRO A 8 -6.45 13.13 11.69
N PRO A 9 -5.65 12.46 10.85
CA PRO A 9 -4.45 13.08 10.28
C PRO A 9 -4.85 14.28 9.41
N PRO A 10 -3.93 15.25 9.21
CA PRO A 10 -4.17 16.34 8.28
C PRO A 10 -4.45 15.80 6.86
N PRO A 11 -5.21 16.55 6.03
CA PRO A 11 -5.47 16.16 4.65
C PRO A 11 -4.17 15.92 3.88
N ALA A 12 -4.15 14.84 3.10
CA ALA A 12 -3.00 14.45 2.28
C ALA A 12 -3.48 13.95 0.92
N PRO A 13 -3.78 14.87 -0.02
CA PRO A 13 -4.40 14.53 -1.30
C PRO A 13 -3.64 13.46 -2.10
N GLU A 14 -2.32 13.51 -2.08
CA GLU A 14 -1.44 12.56 -2.79
C GLU A 14 -1.53 11.16 -2.17
N ALA A 15 -1.57 11.08 -0.83
CA ALA A 15 -1.73 9.83 -0.11
C ALA A 15 -3.15 9.26 -0.28
N GLU A 16 -4.17 10.11 -0.35
CA GLU A 16 -5.55 9.73 -0.63
C GLU A 16 -5.73 9.18 -2.05
N ALA A 17 -5.14 9.86 -3.05
CA ALA A 17 -5.13 9.40 -4.44
C ALA A 17 -4.42 8.05 -4.56
N LEU A 18 -3.22 7.92 -3.98
CA LEU A 18 -2.50 6.65 -3.95
C LEU A 18 -3.31 5.55 -3.27
N ARG A 19 -4.00 5.85 -2.16
CA ARG A 19 -4.83 4.87 -1.46
C ARG A 19 -5.96 4.36 -2.35
N ALA A 20 -6.58 5.22 -3.15
CA ALA A 20 -7.60 4.84 -4.11
C ALA A 20 -7.01 3.91 -5.19
N GLU A 21 -5.86 4.26 -5.75
CA GLU A 21 -5.14 3.44 -6.75
C GLU A 21 -4.78 2.05 -6.21
N VAL A 22 -4.25 1.98 -4.99
CA VAL A 22 -3.89 0.72 -4.32
C VAL A 22 -5.13 -0.14 -4.08
N ARG A 23 -6.24 0.44 -3.60
CA ARG A 23 -7.48 -0.31 -3.39
C ARG A 23 -8.03 -0.87 -4.70
N ALA A 24 -8.03 -0.08 -5.77
CA ALA A 24 -8.47 -0.52 -7.09
C ALA A 24 -7.59 -1.67 -7.62
N PHE A 25 -6.26 -1.56 -7.48
CA PHE A 25 -5.33 -2.62 -7.84
C PHE A 25 -5.58 -3.91 -7.06
N LEU A 26 -5.70 -3.82 -5.73
CA LEU A 26 -5.92 -5.00 -4.89
C LEU A 26 -7.25 -5.68 -5.21
N ALA A 27 -8.31 -4.91 -5.49
CA ALA A 27 -9.60 -5.46 -5.89
C ALA A 27 -9.54 -6.20 -7.24
N ALA A 28 -8.68 -5.77 -8.16
CA ALA A 28 -8.53 -6.39 -9.47
C ALA A 28 -7.63 -7.64 -9.44
N GLU A 29 -6.64 -7.68 -8.54
CA GLU A 29 -5.55 -8.66 -8.59
C GLU A 29 -5.63 -9.73 -7.52
N LEU A 30 -6.28 -9.46 -6.39
CA LEU A 30 -6.44 -10.44 -5.33
C LEU A 30 -7.75 -11.21 -5.51
N PRO A 31 -7.72 -12.55 -5.45
CA PRO A 31 -8.94 -13.33 -5.37
C PRO A 31 -9.68 -13.02 -4.07
N PRO A 32 -10.99 -13.29 -3.99
CA PRO A 32 -11.71 -13.23 -2.71
C PRO A 32 -11.07 -14.24 -1.74
N VAL A 33 -10.47 -13.72 -0.67
CA VAL A 33 -9.80 -14.52 0.36
C VAL A 33 -10.70 -14.58 1.58
N SER A 34 -10.87 -15.78 2.15
CA SER A 34 -11.59 -15.96 3.41
C SER A 34 -10.90 -15.19 4.56
N ALA A 35 -11.66 -14.75 5.57
CA ALA A 35 -11.06 -14.07 6.73
C ALA A 35 -9.97 -14.90 7.44
N PRO A 36 -10.12 -16.23 7.61
CA PRO A 36 -9.05 -17.09 8.13
C PRO A 36 -7.79 -17.10 7.26
N ASP A 37 -7.93 -17.14 5.93
CA ASP A 37 -6.78 -17.18 5.02
C ASP A 37 -6.07 -15.84 4.93
N ARG A 38 -6.78 -14.71 5.11
CA ARG A 38 -6.17 -13.37 5.23
C ARG A 38 -5.21 -13.25 6.41
N LEU A 39 -5.43 -14.02 7.48
CA LEU A 39 -4.59 -14.03 8.68
C LEU A 39 -3.32 -14.87 8.49
N ARG A 40 -3.21 -15.64 7.39
CA ARG A 40 -2.02 -16.43 7.08
C ARG A 40 -0.96 -15.53 6.44
N LEU A 41 -0.08 -14.99 7.27
CA LEU A 41 1.12 -14.27 6.88
C LEU A 41 2.13 -15.24 6.24
N GLY A 42 1.99 -15.51 4.93
CA GLY A 42 2.91 -16.45 4.26
C GLY A 42 2.69 -16.69 2.78
N GLY A 43 1.66 -16.10 2.16
CA GLY A 43 1.47 -16.21 0.71
C GLY A 43 2.60 -15.52 -0.06
N ARG A 44 3.49 -16.29 -0.67
CA ARG A 44 4.52 -15.78 -1.60
C ARG A 44 4.01 -15.95 -3.03
N ASP A 45 3.70 -14.84 -3.67
CA ASP A 45 3.36 -14.80 -5.10
C ASP A 45 4.34 -13.87 -5.85
N PRO A 46 5.37 -14.45 -6.51
CA PRO A 46 6.34 -13.67 -7.29
C PRO A 46 5.71 -12.90 -8.46
N ALA A 47 4.61 -13.39 -9.04
CA ALA A 47 3.93 -12.70 -10.13
C ALA A 47 3.21 -11.45 -9.61
N PHE A 48 2.51 -11.56 -8.47
CA PHE A 48 1.95 -10.41 -7.78
C PHE A 48 3.01 -9.38 -7.39
N SER A 49 4.15 -9.83 -6.82
CA SER A 49 5.26 -8.92 -6.48
C SER A 49 5.79 -8.17 -7.71
N ARG A 50 5.88 -8.82 -8.88
CA ARG A 50 6.25 -8.13 -10.14
C ARG A 50 5.22 -7.08 -10.56
N LYS A 51 3.92 -7.34 -10.38
CA LYS A 51 2.85 -6.37 -10.70
C LYS A 51 2.89 -5.14 -9.78
N VAL A 52 3.24 -5.33 -8.51
CA VAL A 52 3.48 -4.24 -7.55
C VAL A 52 4.73 -3.44 -7.92
N ALA A 53 5.83 -4.14 -8.25
CA ALA A 53 7.08 -3.51 -8.68
C ALA A 53 6.89 -2.66 -9.94
N ALA A 54 6.13 -3.15 -10.92
CA ALA A 54 5.84 -2.44 -12.18
C ALA A 54 5.11 -1.11 -11.96
N ARG A 55 4.36 -0.97 -10.86
CA ARG A 55 3.71 0.30 -10.46
C ARG A 55 4.65 1.26 -9.75
N GLY A 56 5.86 0.82 -9.40
CA GLY A 56 6.85 1.61 -8.66
C GLY A 56 6.47 1.82 -7.20
N TRP A 57 5.71 0.88 -6.62
CA TRP A 57 5.31 0.91 -5.21
C TRP A 57 6.31 0.21 -4.27
N ILE A 58 7.42 -0.29 -4.81
CA ILE A 58 8.55 -0.80 -4.02
C ILE A 58 9.60 0.30 -3.92
N GLY A 59 10.11 0.56 -2.70
CA GLY A 59 11.12 1.60 -2.49
C GLY A 59 10.60 3.01 -2.80
N MET A 60 9.32 3.29 -2.52
CA MET A 60 8.66 4.55 -2.90
C MET A 60 9.40 5.80 -2.41
N THR A 61 10.03 5.73 -1.23
CA THR A 61 10.76 6.84 -0.62
C THR A 61 12.23 6.94 -1.06
N TRP A 62 12.74 5.98 -1.84
CA TRP A 62 14.13 6.01 -2.27
C TRP A 62 14.37 7.06 -3.35
N PRO A 63 15.60 7.60 -3.44
CA PRO A 63 16.00 8.51 -4.50
C PRO A 63 15.76 7.93 -5.90
N LYS A 64 15.37 8.78 -6.85
CA LYS A 64 15.10 8.38 -8.24
C LYS A 64 16.34 7.80 -8.92
N ARG A 65 17.53 8.28 -8.54
CA ARG A 65 18.83 7.74 -9.00
C ARG A 65 19.04 6.25 -8.67
N TYR A 66 18.27 5.70 -7.74
CA TYR A 66 18.30 4.27 -7.36
C TYR A 66 17.04 3.53 -7.80
N GLY A 67 16.22 4.10 -8.69
CA GLY A 67 14.97 3.52 -9.16
C GLY A 67 13.77 3.71 -8.23
N GLY A 68 13.93 4.50 -7.16
CA GLY A 68 12.82 4.89 -6.28
C GLY A 68 11.95 6.00 -6.88
N ARG A 69 10.99 6.49 -6.09
CA ARG A 69 10.05 7.54 -6.52
C ARG A 69 10.18 8.86 -5.75
N GLU A 70 11.03 8.92 -4.72
CA GLU A 70 11.18 10.09 -3.82
C GLU A 70 9.83 10.56 -3.23
N ARG A 71 8.91 9.63 -3.01
CA ARG A 71 7.63 9.94 -2.37
C ARG A 71 7.80 10.23 -0.89
N SER A 72 6.85 10.96 -0.33
CA SER A 72 6.84 11.32 1.08
C SER A 72 6.65 10.09 1.98
N ALA A 73 6.98 10.23 3.26
CA ALA A 73 6.75 9.17 4.24
C ALA A 73 5.26 8.83 4.41
N LEU A 74 4.36 9.76 4.10
CA LEU A 74 2.92 9.57 4.22
C LEU A 74 2.33 8.77 3.04
N GLU A 75 3.04 8.71 1.92
CA GLU A 75 2.68 7.92 0.74
C GLU A 75 3.26 6.48 0.76
N ARG A 76 4.04 6.09 1.77
CA ARG A 76 4.65 4.75 1.88
C ARG A 76 3.88 3.86 2.85
#